data_AF-W4LR43-F1
#
_entry.id   AF-W4LR43-F1
#
_cell.length_a   1.000
_cell.length_b   1.000
_cell.length_c   1.000
_cell.angle_alpha   90.00
_cell.angle_beta   90.00
_cell.angle_gamma   90.00
#
_symmetry.space_group_name_H-M   'P 1'
#
loop_
_entity.id
_entity.type
_entity.pdbx_description
1 polymer ?
#
loop_
_entity_poly.entity_id
_entity_poly.type
_entity_poly.pdbx_seq_one_letter_code
_entity_poly.pdbx_strand_id
1 'polypeptide(L)'
;MKSFFSMVMITVVFAAYTSAQSTANLTAGRTIVADSVDWTTIPTTTLMLFYPGQASEEWIHSTEHPGHAAVKSGIQCLHCHQGHEAFIGNRMAQGGKLEPSPLPGKKGTLPLALQMAYDPDFLYVRASWPSTEAGRYHEYLRYSEGQWKKYGNHRAHPKVRSGAQPPVYEDRFSIALFGPGPTLQRIANEGCWAMCHSDLRFMPHHPDKKTVSAHPILGKNGLRRRDVRKYLALTRTSVDATGGWRHVKPEPERMALRRQGNFVELMQWRAHRSNPVGMADDGLVDVYRQFDAGGRVFGTNWDKQTKTPKYMFDPRANQGRPALRESELKNPQSPYFLGDNNKVQYDPTHAWQEGDLLLRRYLTADVKGSAGDNNRVTGIYANGNWTVTWRRRLDTGHADDVALRPGQRYTVGFAVHDDHTSGRWHYVSFPLSLTLDSGASRLNVKAEP
;
A
#
# COMPACT_ATOMS: atom_id res chain seq x y z
N MET A 1 48.64 61.68 54.55
CA MET A 1 49.46 60.81 53.68
C MET A 1 48.77 59.47 53.53
N LYS A 2 48.78 58.94 52.30
CA LYS A 2 48.14 57.71 51.77
C LYS A 2 46.67 57.85 51.35
N SER A 3 46.56 57.96 50.02
CA SER A 3 45.43 58.10 49.13
C SER A 3 44.55 56.85 49.09
N PHE A 4 43.22 57.02 48.99
CA PHE A 4 42.35 56.04 48.34
C PHE A 4 41.31 56.79 47.49
N PHE A 5 41.54 56.75 46.17
CA PHE A 5 40.65 57.29 45.15
C PHE A 5 39.59 56.23 44.79
N SER A 6 38.34 56.64 44.80
CA SER A 6 37.17 55.89 44.35
C SER A 6 37.13 55.88 42.83
N MET A 7 36.98 54.71 42.20
CA MET A 7 36.78 54.58 40.76
C MET A 7 35.64 53.60 40.48
N VAL A 8 34.63 54.12 39.79
CA VAL A 8 33.41 53.43 39.35
C VAL A 8 33.76 52.40 38.28
N MET A 9 33.31 51.15 38.45
CA MET A 9 33.33 50.13 37.39
C MET A 9 31.90 49.77 36.98
N ILE A 10 31.66 49.80 35.67
CA ILE A 10 30.43 49.46 34.98
C ILE A 10 30.33 47.94 34.88
N THR A 11 29.24 47.35 35.40
CA THR A 11 28.95 45.91 35.30
C THR A 11 28.16 45.62 34.02
N VAL A 12 28.74 44.82 33.12
CA VAL A 12 28.03 44.23 31.97
C VAL A 12 27.48 42.87 32.38
N VAL A 13 26.15 42.70 32.31
CA VAL A 13 25.44 41.45 32.59
C VAL A 13 25.38 40.60 31.31
N PHE A 14 26.00 39.41 31.32
CA PHE A 14 25.77 38.37 30.32
C PHE A 14 24.64 37.44 30.79
N ALA A 15 23.56 37.35 30.02
CA ALA A 15 22.50 36.38 30.23
C ALA A 15 22.93 34.99 29.71
N ALA A 16 23.01 34.01 30.61
CA ALA A 16 23.26 32.61 30.27
C ALA A 16 21.96 31.92 29.83
N TYR A 17 21.91 31.46 28.58
CA TYR A 17 20.89 30.52 28.10
C TYR A 17 21.34 29.09 28.43
N THR A 18 20.64 28.44 29.35
CA THR A 18 20.79 27.01 29.64
C THR A 18 20.09 26.17 28.57
N SER A 19 20.85 25.51 27.70
CA SER A 19 20.33 24.45 26.82
C SER A 19 20.28 23.13 27.60
N ALA A 20 19.07 22.64 27.87
CA ALA A 20 18.86 21.29 28.39
C ALA A 20 19.26 20.24 27.33
N GLN A 21 20.27 19.43 27.64
CA GLN A 21 20.67 18.29 26.83
C GLN A 21 19.65 17.17 26.98
N SER A 22 18.90 16.90 25.92
CA SER A 22 18.12 15.69 25.74
C SER A 22 19.08 14.54 25.43
N THR A 23 19.10 13.53 26.30
CA THR A 23 19.80 12.26 26.07
C THR A 23 19.03 11.46 25.03
N ALA A 24 19.44 11.59 23.77
CA ALA A 24 18.96 10.76 22.68
C ALA A 24 19.43 9.30 22.89
N ASN A 25 18.46 8.39 23.02
CA ASN A 25 18.72 6.95 22.94
C ASN A 25 19.30 6.63 21.56
N LEU A 26 20.51 6.07 21.53
CA LEU A 26 21.14 5.51 20.34
C LEU A 26 20.33 4.31 19.83
N THR A 27 19.41 4.55 18.91
CA THR A 27 19.02 3.55 17.92
C THR A 27 20.10 3.54 16.85
N ALA A 28 20.80 2.40 16.70
CA ALA A 28 21.58 2.12 15.50
C ALA A 28 20.62 1.95 14.30
N GLY A 29 20.06 3.08 13.85
CA GLY A 29 19.32 3.21 12.63
C GLY A 29 20.31 3.53 11.52
N ARG A 30 20.26 2.76 10.44
CA ARG A 30 20.89 3.10 9.17
C ARG A 30 20.52 4.55 8.85
N THR A 31 21.49 5.45 8.75
CA THR A 31 21.27 6.85 8.39
C THR A 31 20.61 6.87 7.01
N ILE A 32 19.29 7.09 6.97
CA ILE A 32 18.58 7.31 5.71
C ILE A 32 19.06 8.68 5.23
N VAL A 33 19.93 8.69 4.23
CA VAL A 33 20.34 9.92 3.54
C VAL A 33 19.05 10.61 3.09
N ALA A 34 18.82 11.83 3.56
CA ALA A 34 17.73 12.66 3.08
C ALA A 34 17.87 12.79 1.57
N ASP A 35 16.83 12.38 0.83
CA ASP A 35 16.84 12.40 -0.64
C ASP A 35 17.14 13.83 -1.12
N SER A 36 18.04 13.93 -2.11
CA SER A 36 18.59 15.15 -2.70
C SER A 36 17.58 16.03 -3.46
N VAL A 37 16.28 15.78 -3.31
CA VAL A 37 15.22 16.51 -4.02
C VAL A 37 14.74 17.68 -3.17
N ASP A 38 14.91 18.90 -3.68
CA ASP A 38 14.25 20.08 -3.13
C ASP A 38 12.78 20.10 -3.55
N TRP A 39 11.93 19.48 -2.74
CA TRP A 39 10.49 19.42 -2.97
C TRP A 39 9.80 20.78 -3.02
N THR A 40 10.43 21.87 -2.57
CA THR A 40 9.82 23.21 -2.67
C THR A 40 9.80 23.73 -4.11
N THR A 41 10.67 23.17 -4.97
CA THR A 41 10.79 23.53 -6.40
C THR A 41 9.93 22.67 -7.32
N ILE A 42 9.39 21.56 -6.81
CA ILE A 42 8.58 20.61 -7.58
C ILE A 42 7.10 21.01 -7.45
N PRO A 43 6.37 21.25 -8.56
CA PRO A 43 4.95 21.60 -8.47
C PRO A 43 4.13 20.45 -7.88
N THR A 44 3.15 20.81 -7.07
CA THR A 44 2.18 19.84 -6.51
C THR A 44 0.97 19.75 -7.41
N THR A 45 0.70 18.54 -7.90
CA THR A 45 -0.56 18.18 -8.55
C THR A 45 -1.51 17.60 -7.51
N THR A 46 -2.69 18.17 -7.36
CA THR A 46 -3.72 17.59 -6.49
C THR A 46 -4.64 16.70 -7.31
N LEU A 47 -4.59 15.39 -7.07
CA LEU A 47 -5.48 14.41 -7.68
C LEU A 47 -6.65 14.14 -6.72
N MET A 48 -7.88 14.30 -7.21
CA MET A 48 -9.06 13.87 -6.45
C MET A 48 -9.24 12.37 -6.65
N LEU A 49 -8.86 11.56 -5.65
CA LEU A 49 -9.18 10.14 -5.68
C LEU A 49 -10.63 9.95 -5.26
N PHE A 50 -11.28 8.90 -5.77
CA PHE A 50 -12.67 8.58 -5.44
C PHE A 50 -12.85 7.11 -5.13
N TYR A 51 -13.88 6.82 -4.34
CA TYR A 51 -14.25 5.47 -3.95
C TYR A 51 -15.04 4.78 -5.08
N PRO A 52 -14.55 3.69 -5.72
CA PRO A 52 -15.17 3.13 -6.92
C PRO A 52 -16.20 2.02 -6.62
N GLY A 53 -16.40 1.64 -5.35
CA GLY A 53 -17.33 0.60 -4.94
C GLY A 53 -17.00 -0.77 -5.56
N GLN A 54 -17.98 -1.36 -6.26
CA GLN A 54 -17.91 -2.63 -6.97
C GLN A 54 -17.99 -2.47 -8.50
N ALA A 55 -17.69 -1.29 -9.04
CA ALA A 55 -17.57 -1.11 -10.49
C ALA A 55 -16.41 -1.98 -11.04
N SER A 56 -16.74 -3.01 -11.81
CA SER A 56 -15.81 -3.94 -12.46
C SER A 56 -15.64 -3.64 -13.94
N GLU A 57 -14.67 -4.30 -14.59
CA GLU A 57 -14.50 -4.34 -16.04
C GLU A 57 -15.79 -4.80 -16.73
N GLU A 58 -16.41 -5.87 -16.20
CA GLU A 58 -17.67 -6.39 -16.74
C GLU A 58 -18.77 -5.32 -16.69
N TRP A 59 -18.85 -4.53 -15.61
CA TRP A 59 -19.84 -3.47 -15.50
C TRP A 59 -19.58 -2.32 -16.49
N ILE A 60 -18.35 -1.81 -16.60
CA ILE A 60 -18.03 -0.69 -17.52
C ILE A 60 -18.26 -1.05 -18.99
N HIS A 61 -18.22 -2.34 -19.33
CA HIS A 61 -18.53 -2.87 -20.65
C HIS A 61 -20.00 -3.31 -20.81
N SER A 62 -20.78 -3.36 -19.73
CA SER A 62 -22.20 -3.76 -19.77
C SER A 62 -23.12 -2.61 -20.15
N THR A 63 -24.32 -2.91 -20.64
CA THR A 63 -25.36 -1.91 -20.92
C THR A 63 -25.82 -1.14 -19.67
N GLU A 64 -25.48 -1.61 -18.47
CA GLU A 64 -25.76 -0.91 -17.21
C GLU A 64 -24.85 0.31 -16.99
N HIS A 65 -23.71 0.37 -17.69
CA HIS A 65 -22.89 1.56 -17.75
C HIS A 65 -23.33 2.40 -18.98
N PRO A 66 -23.85 3.62 -18.79
CA PRO A 66 -24.32 4.44 -19.92
C PRO A 66 -23.23 4.69 -20.99
N GLY A 67 -21.95 4.76 -20.59
CA GLY A 67 -20.82 4.95 -21.50
C GLY A 67 -20.22 3.68 -22.11
N HIS A 68 -20.84 2.50 -21.94
CA HIS A 68 -20.21 1.22 -22.31
C HIS A 68 -19.81 1.09 -23.77
N ALA A 69 -20.60 1.65 -24.70
CA ALA A 69 -20.27 1.62 -26.13
C ALA A 69 -18.98 2.40 -26.41
N ALA A 70 -18.84 3.59 -25.79
CA ALA A 70 -17.64 4.41 -25.91
C ALA A 70 -16.41 3.72 -25.32
N VAL A 71 -16.54 3.11 -24.13
CA VAL A 71 -15.44 2.36 -23.49
C VAL A 71 -15.00 1.20 -24.37
N LYS A 72 -15.93 0.41 -24.93
CA LYS A 72 -15.61 -0.70 -25.86
C LYS A 72 -14.91 -0.23 -27.13
N SER A 73 -15.16 1.00 -27.56
CA SER A 73 -14.46 1.64 -28.68
C SER A 73 -13.12 2.28 -28.29
N GLY A 74 -12.69 2.14 -27.04
CA GLY A 74 -11.40 2.63 -26.54
C GLY A 74 -11.40 4.06 -26.02
N ILE A 75 -12.57 4.70 -25.88
CA ILE A 75 -12.69 6.04 -25.29
C ILE A 75 -12.31 5.99 -23.81
N GLN A 76 -11.47 6.94 -23.41
CA GLN A 76 -10.94 7.03 -22.05
C GLN A 76 -12.00 7.48 -21.04
N CYS A 77 -11.86 7.03 -19.80
CA CYS A 77 -12.81 7.36 -18.73
C CYS A 77 -12.98 8.87 -18.52
N LEU A 78 -11.87 9.61 -18.59
CA LEU A 78 -11.87 11.05 -18.34
C LEU A 78 -12.61 11.86 -19.40
N HIS A 79 -12.78 11.34 -20.62
CA HIS A 79 -13.58 11.99 -21.65
C HIS A 79 -15.03 12.26 -21.18
N CYS A 80 -15.60 11.35 -20.37
CA CYS A 80 -16.97 11.50 -19.83
C CYS A 80 -16.99 11.85 -18.32
N HIS A 81 -15.91 11.56 -17.59
CA HIS A 81 -15.86 11.67 -16.13
C HIS A 81 -14.90 12.73 -15.58
N GLN A 82 -14.33 13.58 -16.43
CA GLN A 82 -13.52 14.71 -15.97
C GLN A 82 -14.32 15.59 -14.98
N GLY A 83 -13.81 15.75 -13.76
CA GLY A 83 -14.45 16.54 -12.71
C GLY A 83 -15.61 15.83 -11.98
N HIS A 84 -15.90 14.57 -12.32
CA HIS A 84 -16.98 13.80 -11.70
C HIS A 84 -16.53 12.88 -10.55
N GLU A 85 -15.26 12.94 -10.14
CA GLU A 85 -14.68 12.10 -9.07
C GLU A 85 -15.48 12.23 -7.77
N ALA A 86 -15.82 13.46 -7.37
CA ALA A 86 -16.62 13.72 -6.18
C ALA A 86 -18.05 13.18 -6.29
N PHE A 87 -18.69 13.33 -7.44
CA PHE A 87 -20.02 12.80 -7.68
C PHE A 87 -20.03 11.27 -7.57
N ILE A 88 -19.11 10.59 -8.27
CA ILE A 88 -19.02 9.13 -8.29
C ILE A 88 -18.70 8.60 -6.89
N GLY A 89 -17.65 9.14 -6.26
CA GLY A 89 -17.21 8.72 -4.94
C GLY A 89 -18.28 8.88 -3.86
N ASN A 90 -18.96 10.02 -3.83
CA ASN A 90 -20.03 10.28 -2.86
C ASN A 90 -21.23 9.38 -3.09
N ARG A 91 -21.58 9.10 -4.35
CA ARG A 91 -22.63 8.12 -4.68
C ARG A 91 -22.27 6.74 -4.15
N MET A 92 -21.01 6.29 -4.32
CA MET A 92 -20.58 5.00 -3.76
C MET A 92 -20.61 5.01 -2.23
N ALA A 93 -20.18 6.08 -1.57
CA ALA A 93 -20.24 6.19 -0.12
C ALA A 93 -21.68 6.11 0.45
N GLN A 94 -22.68 6.57 -0.31
CA GLN A 94 -24.11 6.48 0.05
C GLN A 94 -24.72 5.09 -0.17
N GLY A 95 -24.04 4.22 -0.92
CA GLY A 95 -24.54 2.88 -1.27
C GLY A 95 -25.31 2.83 -2.58
N GLY A 96 -25.77 1.63 -2.95
CA GLY A 96 -26.55 1.39 -4.16
C GLY A 96 -26.14 0.08 -4.85
N LYS A 97 -26.50 -0.10 -6.13
CA LYS A 97 -26.21 -1.33 -6.86
C LYS A 97 -24.71 -1.65 -6.93
N LEU A 98 -23.89 -0.63 -7.15
CA LEU A 98 -22.43 -0.74 -7.18
C LEU A 98 -21.79 -0.61 -5.79
N GLU A 99 -22.57 -0.40 -4.73
CA GLU A 99 -22.10 -0.45 -3.35
C GLU A 99 -23.23 -0.96 -2.44
N PRO A 100 -23.49 -2.27 -2.41
CA PRO A 100 -24.61 -2.82 -1.65
C PRO A 100 -24.37 -2.79 -0.13
N SER A 101 -23.15 -2.47 0.32
CA SER A 101 -22.80 -2.50 1.74
C SER A 101 -21.77 -1.42 2.08
N PRO A 102 -22.14 -0.13 1.97
CA PRO A 102 -21.24 1.00 2.20
C PRO A 102 -20.69 0.98 3.63
N LEU A 103 -19.54 1.64 3.82
CA LEU A 103 -18.95 1.80 5.15
C LEU A 103 -19.49 3.06 5.82
N PRO A 104 -20.11 2.97 7.01
CA PRO A 104 -20.65 4.14 7.70
C PRO A 104 -19.60 5.25 7.88
N GLY A 105 -19.91 6.46 7.44
CA GLY A 105 -19.01 7.61 7.57
C GLY A 105 -17.76 7.57 6.68
N LYS A 106 -17.61 6.59 5.79
CA LYS A 106 -16.52 6.62 4.80
C LYS A 106 -16.75 7.77 3.82
N LYS A 107 -15.72 8.58 3.60
CA LYS A 107 -15.77 9.66 2.62
C LYS A 107 -15.82 9.09 1.21
N GLY A 108 -16.46 9.80 0.28
CA GLY A 108 -16.50 9.41 -1.12
C GLY A 108 -15.19 9.72 -1.86
N THR A 109 -14.43 10.70 -1.38
CA THR A 109 -13.20 11.17 -2.02
C THR A 109 -12.05 11.37 -1.05
N LEU A 110 -10.85 11.44 -1.63
CA LEU A 110 -9.62 11.75 -0.93
C LEU A 110 -8.72 12.62 -1.82
N PRO A 111 -8.36 13.85 -1.41
CA PRO A 111 -7.38 14.65 -2.14
C PRO A 111 -5.97 14.08 -1.91
N LEU A 112 -5.29 13.73 -2.99
CA LEU A 112 -3.90 13.29 -3.01
C LEU A 112 -3.03 14.40 -3.59
N ALA A 113 -2.20 15.02 -2.76
CA ALA A 113 -1.14 15.92 -3.21
C ALA A 113 0.03 15.06 -3.71
N LEU A 114 0.39 15.21 -4.98
CA LEU A 114 1.41 14.43 -5.66
C LEU A 114 2.48 15.36 -6.24
N GLN A 115 3.74 15.06 -5.93
CA GLN A 115 4.91 15.66 -6.54
C GLN A 115 5.78 14.53 -7.09
N MET A 116 6.29 14.68 -8.30
CA MET A 116 7.12 13.67 -8.93
C MET A 116 8.30 14.34 -9.64
N ALA A 117 9.49 13.78 -9.44
CA ALA A 117 10.75 14.24 -10.01
C ALA A 117 11.56 13.02 -10.46
N TYR A 118 12.56 13.23 -11.29
CA TYR A 118 13.48 12.16 -11.68
C TYR A 118 14.87 12.73 -11.99
N ASP A 119 15.88 11.89 -11.85
CA ASP A 119 17.25 12.10 -12.34
C ASP A 119 17.60 10.95 -13.32
N PRO A 120 18.81 10.88 -13.91
CA PRO A 120 19.16 9.82 -14.85
C PRO A 120 19.00 8.39 -14.32
N ASP A 121 19.01 8.19 -13.00
CA ASP A 121 19.00 6.88 -12.36
C ASP A 121 17.68 6.56 -11.64
N PHE A 122 17.00 7.57 -11.08
CA PHE A 122 15.89 7.39 -10.15
C PHE A 122 14.65 8.21 -10.48
N LEU A 123 13.51 7.57 -10.24
CA LEU A 123 12.21 8.20 -10.02
C LEU A 123 12.06 8.54 -8.54
N TYR A 124 11.59 9.77 -8.27
CA TYR A 124 11.20 10.24 -6.95
C TYR A 124 9.71 10.59 -6.93
N VAL A 125 8.99 10.10 -5.92
CA VAL A 125 7.57 10.41 -5.69
C VAL A 125 7.40 10.93 -4.27
N ARG A 126 6.69 12.04 -4.12
CA ARG A 126 6.16 12.49 -2.84
C ARG A 126 4.64 12.58 -2.92
N ALA A 127 3.98 11.79 -2.09
CA ALA A 127 2.53 11.69 -2.03
C ALA A 127 2.04 12.07 -0.63
N SER A 128 1.04 12.93 -0.53
CA SER A 128 0.46 13.36 0.75
C SER A 128 -1.06 13.36 0.71
N TRP A 129 -1.69 12.85 1.76
CA TRP A 129 -3.16 12.83 1.89
C TRP A 129 -3.59 12.97 3.35
N PRO A 130 -4.77 13.54 3.61
CA PRO A 130 -5.32 13.60 4.96
C PRO A 130 -5.75 12.21 5.42
N SER A 131 -5.43 11.84 6.66
CA SER A 131 -5.93 10.63 7.31
C SER A 131 -6.29 10.92 8.77
N THR A 132 -7.41 10.37 9.24
CA THR A 132 -7.89 10.59 10.62
C THR A 132 -6.95 10.01 11.67
N GLU A 133 -6.18 9.00 11.29
CA GLU A 133 -5.11 8.42 12.09
C GLU A 133 -4.01 7.89 11.18
N ALA A 134 -2.87 7.51 11.74
CA ALA A 134 -1.80 6.93 10.94
C ALA A 134 -2.25 5.61 10.27
N GLY A 135 -3.14 4.81 10.86
CA GLY A 135 -3.44 3.49 10.29
C GLY A 135 -2.17 2.63 10.16
N ARG A 136 -1.23 2.76 11.09
CA ARG A 136 0.07 2.03 11.08
C ARG A 136 0.00 0.65 11.74
N TYR A 137 -1.21 0.16 12.01
CA TYR A 137 -1.45 -1.09 12.72
C TYR A 137 -2.02 -2.14 11.78
N HIS A 138 -1.64 -3.39 12.00
CA HIS A 138 -2.22 -4.55 11.35
C HIS A 138 -2.69 -5.52 12.43
N GLU A 139 -3.61 -6.40 12.09
CA GLU A 139 -4.15 -7.46 12.95
C GLU A 139 -3.08 -8.07 13.90
N TYR A 140 -3.48 -8.33 15.13
CA TYR A 140 -2.65 -8.93 16.18
C TYR A 140 -2.92 -10.45 16.30
N LEU A 141 -2.11 -11.11 17.12
CA LEU A 141 -2.40 -12.39 17.75
C LEU A 141 -2.69 -12.06 19.22
N ARG A 142 -3.85 -12.49 19.72
CA ARG A 142 -4.24 -12.36 21.11
C ARG A 142 -4.19 -13.72 21.77
N TYR A 143 -3.51 -13.83 22.91
CA TYR A 143 -3.56 -15.02 23.73
C TYR A 143 -4.90 -15.06 24.45
N SER A 144 -5.65 -16.14 24.24
CA SER A 144 -6.99 -16.29 24.78
C SER A 144 -7.36 -17.75 24.97
N GLU A 145 -7.85 -18.09 26.16
CA GLU A 145 -8.27 -19.46 26.51
C GLU A 145 -7.12 -20.46 26.27
N GLY A 146 -5.91 -20.09 26.68
CA GLY A 146 -4.71 -20.93 26.51
C GLY A 146 -4.15 -20.99 25.09
N GLN A 147 -4.68 -20.22 24.13
CA GLN A 147 -4.29 -20.30 22.72
C GLN A 147 -4.14 -18.93 22.05
N TRP A 148 -3.23 -18.85 21.08
CA TRP A 148 -3.10 -17.65 20.25
C TRP A 148 -4.16 -17.63 19.14
N LYS A 149 -4.95 -16.55 19.09
CA LYS A 149 -6.01 -16.35 18.09
C LYS A 149 -5.80 -15.02 17.36
N LYS A 150 -6.21 -14.94 16.09
CA LYS A 150 -6.19 -13.68 15.33
C LYS A 150 -7.12 -12.65 15.99
N TYR A 151 -6.62 -11.43 16.20
CA TYR A 151 -7.36 -10.34 16.81
C TYR A 151 -7.29 -9.05 15.99
N GLY A 152 -8.44 -8.38 15.85
CA GLY A 152 -8.60 -7.25 14.93
C GLY A 152 -8.79 -7.65 13.46
N ASN A 153 -9.34 -6.72 12.68
CA ASN A 153 -9.58 -6.91 11.24
C ASN A 153 -9.79 -5.57 10.52
N HIS A 154 -9.95 -5.58 9.20
CA HIS A 154 -10.40 -4.40 8.47
C HIS A 154 -11.85 -4.03 8.85
N ARG A 155 -12.19 -2.73 8.79
CA ARG A 155 -13.47 -2.23 9.30
C ARG A 155 -14.72 -2.76 8.60
N ALA A 156 -14.58 -3.26 7.38
CA ALA A 156 -15.68 -3.91 6.66
C ALA A 156 -15.95 -5.37 7.08
N HIS A 157 -15.07 -5.97 7.89
CA HIS A 157 -15.23 -7.35 8.30
C HIS A 157 -16.43 -7.51 9.25
N PRO A 158 -17.24 -8.58 9.14
CA PRO A 158 -18.43 -8.76 9.98
C PRO A 158 -18.16 -8.61 11.48
N LYS A 159 -17.08 -9.22 11.99
CA LYS A 159 -16.67 -9.09 13.40
C LYS A 159 -16.37 -7.65 13.86
N VAL A 160 -15.93 -6.78 12.95
CA VAL A 160 -15.66 -5.38 13.29
C VAL A 160 -16.95 -4.56 13.21
N ARG A 161 -17.79 -4.83 12.20
CA ARG A 161 -19.10 -4.19 12.07
C ARG A 161 -20.04 -4.51 13.25
N SER A 162 -19.95 -5.72 13.80
CA SER A 162 -20.72 -6.11 14.98
C SER A 162 -20.13 -5.62 16.31
N GLY A 163 -18.98 -4.93 16.29
CA GLY A 163 -18.25 -4.53 17.50
C GLY A 163 -17.51 -5.66 18.23
N ALA A 164 -17.53 -6.89 17.70
CA ALA A 164 -16.89 -8.05 18.35
C ALA A 164 -15.36 -8.05 18.27
N GLN A 165 -14.77 -7.29 17.34
CA GLN A 165 -13.33 -7.08 17.23
C GLN A 165 -13.02 -5.65 16.81
N PRO A 166 -11.85 -5.10 17.20
CA PRO A 166 -11.47 -3.74 16.82
C PRO A 166 -11.09 -3.62 15.33
N PRO A 167 -11.30 -2.43 14.72
CA PRO A 167 -10.74 -2.11 13.41
C PRO A 167 -9.22 -1.95 13.52
N VAL A 168 -8.48 -2.89 12.95
CA VAL A 168 -7.02 -2.89 12.93
C VAL A 168 -6.55 -3.33 11.55
N TYR A 169 -6.33 -2.34 10.70
CA TYR A 169 -5.79 -2.57 9.37
C TYR A 169 -5.06 -1.33 8.88
N GLU A 170 -4.10 -1.55 7.99
CA GLU A 170 -3.13 -0.52 7.67
C GLU A 170 -3.56 0.40 6.51
N ASP A 171 -3.07 1.64 6.57
CA ASP A 171 -3.08 2.59 5.46
C ASP A 171 -2.03 2.22 4.40
N ARG A 172 -2.35 2.50 3.14
CA ARG A 172 -1.51 2.10 1.99
C ARG A 172 -1.60 3.11 0.87
N PHE A 173 -0.47 3.33 0.21
CA PHE A 173 -0.36 4.08 -1.05
C PHE A 173 0.15 3.14 -2.13
N SER A 174 -0.50 3.13 -3.28
CA SER A 174 -0.20 2.22 -4.38
C SER A 174 0.03 2.99 -5.67
N ILE A 175 1.00 2.52 -6.45
CA ILE A 175 1.30 3.01 -7.80
C ILE A 175 1.14 1.81 -8.74
N ALA A 176 0.33 1.96 -9.78
CA ALA A 176 0.19 0.97 -10.83
C ALA A 176 0.79 1.51 -12.13
N LEU A 177 1.82 0.87 -12.67
CA LEU A 177 2.47 1.22 -13.94
C LEU A 177 2.17 0.15 -14.99
N PHE A 178 1.57 0.55 -16.10
CA PHE A 178 1.21 -0.37 -17.18
C PHE A 178 2.44 -0.66 -18.04
N GLY A 179 2.76 -1.94 -18.20
CA GLY A 179 3.88 -2.37 -19.02
C GLY A 179 3.69 -2.03 -20.51
N PRO A 180 4.78 -1.99 -21.29
CA PRO A 180 4.77 -1.48 -22.66
C PRO A 180 4.12 -2.44 -23.68
N GLY A 181 3.57 -3.57 -23.23
CA GLY A 181 3.10 -4.61 -24.12
C GLY A 181 1.93 -4.18 -24.99
N PRO A 182 1.97 -4.43 -26.32
CA PRO A 182 1.02 -3.85 -27.27
C PRO A 182 -0.42 -4.32 -27.05
N THR A 183 -0.62 -5.50 -26.44
CA THR A 183 -1.97 -5.99 -26.13
C THR A 183 -2.55 -5.32 -24.90
N LEU A 184 -1.73 -5.08 -23.88
CA LEU A 184 -2.12 -4.31 -22.70
C LEU A 184 -2.43 -2.86 -23.06
N GLN A 185 -1.63 -2.24 -23.93
CA GLN A 185 -1.82 -0.84 -24.32
C GLN A 185 -3.17 -0.58 -25.02
N ARG A 186 -3.79 -1.59 -25.66
CA ARG A 186 -5.14 -1.46 -26.23
C ARG A 186 -6.24 -1.28 -25.18
N ILE A 187 -6.01 -1.69 -23.94
CA ILE A 187 -6.97 -1.59 -22.83
C ILE A 187 -6.45 -0.69 -21.70
N ALA A 188 -5.27 -0.08 -21.86
CA ALA A 188 -4.68 0.77 -20.83
C ALA A 188 -5.52 2.02 -20.55
N ASN A 189 -6.33 2.46 -21.52
CA ASN A 189 -7.31 3.54 -21.36
C ASN A 189 -8.37 3.28 -20.28
N GLU A 190 -8.54 2.03 -19.84
CA GLU A 190 -9.42 1.65 -18.73
C GLU A 190 -8.70 1.69 -17.37
N GLY A 191 -7.37 1.83 -17.36
CA GLY A 191 -6.53 1.85 -16.17
C GLY A 191 -6.88 0.75 -15.17
N CYS A 192 -7.13 1.12 -13.91
CA CYS A 192 -7.36 0.15 -12.83
C CYS A 192 -8.58 -0.78 -13.03
N TRP A 193 -9.49 -0.47 -13.96
CA TRP A 193 -10.63 -1.33 -14.30
C TRP A 193 -10.22 -2.56 -15.12
N ALA A 194 -9.21 -2.45 -16.00
CA ALA A 194 -8.65 -3.57 -16.78
C ALA A 194 -8.06 -4.72 -15.93
N MET A 195 -8.06 -4.54 -14.60
CA MET A 195 -7.63 -5.53 -13.62
C MET A 195 -8.66 -5.79 -12.51
N CYS A 196 -9.89 -5.27 -12.64
CA CYS A 196 -10.91 -5.26 -11.59
C CYS A 196 -12.15 -6.02 -12.05
N HIS A 197 -12.30 -7.27 -11.65
CA HIS A 197 -13.36 -8.14 -12.11
C HIS A 197 -14.43 -8.41 -11.05
N SER A 198 -15.61 -8.84 -11.48
CA SER A 198 -16.73 -9.16 -10.60
C SER A 198 -16.49 -10.39 -9.71
N ASP A 199 -15.52 -11.23 -10.05
CA ASP A 199 -15.11 -12.44 -9.31
C ASP A 199 -13.96 -12.21 -8.32
N LEU A 200 -13.45 -10.98 -8.17
CA LEU A 200 -12.39 -10.70 -7.19
C LEU A 200 -12.94 -10.82 -5.76
N ARG A 201 -12.11 -11.19 -4.79
CA ARG A 201 -12.53 -11.17 -3.38
C ARG A 201 -13.19 -9.83 -3.00
N PHE A 202 -14.30 -9.91 -2.27
CA PHE A 202 -15.17 -8.78 -1.90
C PHE A 202 -16.04 -8.21 -3.04
N MET A 203 -16.00 -8.78 -4.24
CA MET A 203 -16.90 -8.46 -5.36
C MET A 203 -18.07 -9.46 -5.45
N PRO A 204 -19.15 -9.14 -6.20
CA PRO A 204 -20.41 -9.91 -6.18
C PRO A 204 -20.28 -11.40 -6.49
N HIS A 205 -19.36 -11.79 -7.37
CA HIS A 205 -19.24 -13.16 -7.88
C HIS A 205 -17.98 -13.88 -7.38
N HIS A 206 -17.41 -13.44 -6.26
CA HIS A 206 -16.19 -14.05 -5.75
C HIS A 206 -16.40 -15.52 -5.35
N PRO A 207 -15.57 -16.45 -5.84
CA PRO A 207 -15.68 -17.85 -5.49
C PRO A 207 -15.23 -18.10 -4.05
N ASP A 208 -15.77 -19.16 -3.44
CA ASP A 208 -15.32 -19.60 -2.13
C ASP A 208 -13.90 -20.20 -2.19
N LYS A 209 -13.28 -20.27 -1.00
CA LYS A 209 -11.91 -20.76 -0.83
C LYS A 209 -11.70 -22.19 -1.31
N LYS A 210 -12.66 -23.11 -1.09
CA LYS A 210 -12.54 -24.53 -1.47
C LYS A 210 -12.53 -24.62 -2.99
N THR A 211 -13.42 -23.88 -3.64
CA THR A 211 -13.54 -23.82 -5.11
C THR A 211 -12.28 -23.27 -5.77
N VAL A 212 -11.70 -22.15 -5.26
CA VAL A 212 -10.42 -21.65 -5.79
C VAL A 212 -9.27 -22.63 -5.53
N SER A 213 -9.23 -23.26 -4.34
CA SER A 213 -8.16 -24.19 -3.99
C SER A 213 -8.14 -25.44 -4.90
N ALA A 214 -9.28 -25.82 -5.45
CA ALA A 214 -9.43 -26.95 -6.37
C ALA A 214 -9.13 -26.60 -7.84
N HIS A 215 -9.03 -25.31 -8.18
CA HIS A 215 -8.75 -24.89 -9.56
C HIS A 215 -7.40 -25.43 -10.04
N PRO A 216 -7.29 -26.00 -11.26
CA PRO A 216 -6.06 -26.65 -11.72
C PRO A 216 -4.86 -25.69 -11.77
N ILE A 217 -5.06 -24.48 -12.28
CA ILE A 217 -3.99 -23.45 -12.39
C ILE A 217 -3.88 -22.56 -11.14
N LEU A 218 -4.96 -21.95 -10.65
CA LEU A 218 -4.88 -21.06 -9.49
C LEU A 218 -4.69 -21.80 -8.16
N GLY A 219 -5.22 -23.01 -8.03
CA GLY A 219 -5.33 -23.75 -6.78
C GLY A 219 -4.05 -24.47 -6.35
N LYS A 220 -4.19 -25.52 -5.54
CA LYS A 220 -3.08 -26.21 -4.85
C LYS A 220 -1.99 -26.74 -5.79
N ASN A 221 -2.38 -27.16 -7.00
CA ASN A 221 -1.49 -27.79 -7.97
C ASN A 221 -0.78 -26.78 -8.89
N GLY A 222 -1.15 -25.50 -8.83
CA GLY A 222 -0.47 -24.43 -9.56
C GLY A 222 -0.05 -23.30 -8.62
N LEU A 223 -0.69 -22.13 -8.71
CA LEU A 223 -0.28 -20.90 -8.02
C LEU A 223 -0.56 -20.89 -6.50
N ARG A 224 -1.16 -21.96 -5.96
CA ARG A 224 -1.47 -22.16 -4.52
C ARG A 224 -2.31 -21.02 -3.93
N ARG A 225 -3.24 -20.48 -4.72
CA ARG A 225 -4.18 -19.43 -4.32
C ARG A 225 -5.44 -20.03 -3.71
N ARG A 226 -6.12 -19.21 -2.92
CA ARG A 226 -7.30 -19.56 -2.10
C ARG A 226 -8.39 -18.49 -2.16
N ASP A 227 -8.17 -17.48 -2.99
CA ASP A 227 -9.00 -16.33 -3.29
C ASP A 227 -8.65 -15.87 -4.71
N VAL A 228 -9.54 -15.12 -5.34
CA VAL A 228 -9.26 -14.43 -6.60
C VAL A 228 -8.92 -12.98 -6.28
N ARG A 229 -7.88 -12.46 -6.94
CA ARG A 229 -7.40 -11.07 -6.84
C ARG A 229 -7.25 -10.53 -8.25
N LYS A 230 -6.99 -9.23 -8.37
CA LYS A 230 -6.76 -8.53 -9.64
C LYS A 230 -5.95 -9.40 -10.62
N TYR A 231 -6.39 -9.43 -11.87
CA TYR A 231 -5.77 -10.13 -12.99
C TYR A 231 -6.16 -9.38 -14.26
N LEU A 232 -5.43 -9.58 -15.36
CA LEU A 232 -5.73 -8.99 -16.65
C LEU A 232 -6.58 -9.95 -17.50
N ALA A 233 -7.65 -9.46 -18.12
CA ALA A 233 -8.51 -10.24 -19.02
C ALA A 233 -7.72 -10.98 -20.11
N LEU A 234 -6.64 -10.38 -20.63
CA LEU A 234 -5.76 -10.98 -21.64
C LEU A 234 -5.10 -12.30 -21.22
N THR A 235 -5.05 -12.60 -19.92
CA THR A 235 -4.54 -13.89 -19.39
C THR A 235 -5.62 -14.96 -19.29
N ARG A 236 -6.83 -14.67 -19.77
CA ARG A 236 -7.98 -15.58 -19.82
C ARG A 236 -8.31 -15.97 -21.25
N THR A 237 -8.84 -17.17 -21.44
CA THR A 237 -9.41 -17.62 -22.73
C THR A 237 -10.75 -16.95 -22.99
N SER A 238 -11.48 -16.57 -21.94
CA SER A 238 -12.73 -15.83 -21.98
C SER A 238 -12.99 -15.11 -20.67
N VAL A 239 -13.77 -14.02 -20.74
CA VAL A 239 -14.33 -13.30 -19.58
C VAL A 239 -15.82 -13.18 -19.84
N ASP A 240 -16.65 -13.61 -18.88
CA ASP A 240 -18.10 -13.44 -18.93
C ASP A 240 -18.57 -12.39 -17.91
N ALA A 241 -19.88 -12.17 -17.79
CA ALA A 241 -20.44 -11.18 -16.87
C ALA A 241 -20.08 -11.40 -15.38
N THR A 242 -19.69 -12.63 -15.01
CA THR A 242 -19.25 -12.98 -13.65
C THR A 242 -17.74 -12.84 -13.46
N GLY A 243 -16.98 -12.71 -14.54
CA GLY A 243 -15.52 -12.66 -14.58
C GLY A 243 -14.90 -13.85 -15.31
N GLY A 244 -13.58 -13.86 -15.42
CA GLY A 244 -12.80 -14.86 -16.15
C GLY A 244 -11.94 -15.79 -15.28
N TRP A 245 -12.08 -15.82 -13.95
CA TRP A 245 -11.13 -16.56 -13.08
C TRP A 245 -11.02 -18.06 -13.37
N ARG A 246 -12.05 -18.68 -13.97
CA ARG A 246 -12.08 -20.11 -14.37
C ARG A 246 -11.35 -20.39 -15.67
N HIS A 247 -11.10 -19.36 -16.47
CA HIS A 247 -10.70 -19.46 -17.86
C HIS A 247 -9.23 -19.11 -18.03
N VAL A 248 -8.37 -19.51 -17.10
CA VAL A 248 -6.95 -19.13 -17.09
C VAL A 248 -6.22 -19.79 -18.27
N LYS A 249 -5.53 -18.98 -19.09
CA LYS A 249 -4.68 -19.50 -20.18
C LYS A 249 -3.56 -20.42 -19.67
N PRO A 250 -3.12 -21.40 -20.49
CA PRO A 250 -1.93 -22.20 -20.20
C PRO A 250 -0.70 -21.34 -19.92
N GLU A 251 0.24 -21.86 -19.14
CA GLU A 251 1.44 -21.13 -18.73
C GLU A 251 2.30 -20.60 -19.89
N PRO A 252 2.56 -21.36 -20.98
CA PRO A 252 3.36 -20.86 -22.10
C PRO A 252 2.81 -19.56 -22.71
N GLU A 253 1.49 -19.47 -22.91
CA GLU A 253 0.83 -18.28 -23.42
C GLU A 253 0.93 -17.10 -22.45
N ARG A 254 0.73 -17.35 -21.15
CA ARG A 254 0.85 -16.30 -20.12
C ARG A 254 2.27 -15.77 -20.00
N MET A 255 3.26 -16.65 -20.09
CA MET A 255 4.66 -16.24 -20.07
C MET A 255 5.05 -15.49 -21.34
N ALA A 256 4.48 -15.83 -22.50
CA ALA A 256 4.66 -15.04 -23.72
C ALA A 256 4.10 -13.63 -23.58
N LEU A 257 2.89 -13.49 -23.02
CA LEU A 257 2.29 -12.18 -22.73
C LEU A 257 3.17 -11.35 -21.79
N ARG A 258 3.70 -11.96 -20.72
CA ARG A 258 4.60 -11.28 -19.78
C ARG A 258 5.90 -10.83 -20.42
N ARG A 259 6.56 -11.70 -21.21
CA ARG A 259 7.81 -11.35 -21.96
C ARG A 259 7.60 -10.21 -22.95
N GLN A 260 6.38 -10.05 -23.45
CA GLN A 260 6.01 -8.95 -24.33
C GLN A 260 5.63 -7.67 -23.55
N GLY A 261 5.75 -7.64 -22.22
CA GLY A 261 5.41 -6.47 -21.40
C GLY A 261 3.91 -6.32 -21.08
N ASN A 262 3.09 -7.36 -21.24
CA ASN A 262 1.65 -7.32 -20.93
C ASN A 262 1.39 -7.68 -19.46
N PHE A 263 1.89 -6.84 -18.56
CA PHE A 263 1.65 -6.91 -17.12
C PHE A 263 1.51 -5.48 -16.57
N VAL A 264 0.93 -5.35 -15.38
CA VAL A 264 0.89 -4.07 -14.67
C VAL A 264 1.73 -4.21 -13.40
N GLU A 265 2.83 -3.48 -13.31
CA GLU A 265 3.58 -3.34 -12.06
C GLU A 265 2.69 -2.62 -11.04
N LEU A 266 2.60 -3.16 -9.83
CA LEU A 266 1.75 -2.70 -8.74
C LEU A 266 2.56 -2.66 -7.45
N MET A 267 3.22 -1.53 -7.26
CA MET A 267 3.99 -1.23 -6.07
C MET A 267 3.08 -0.71 -4.95
N GLN A 268 3.36 -1.08 -3.70
CA GLN A 268 2.58 -0.59 -2.55
C GLN A 268 3.43 -0.25 -1.34
N TRP A 269 3.42 1.02 -0.96
CA TRP A 269 3.81 1.42 0.39
C TRP A 269 2.72 1.00 1.38
N ARG A 270 3.15 0.47 2.53
CA ARG A 270 2.27 -0.05 3.58
C ARG A 270 2.70 0.44 4.94
N ALA A 271 1.81 1.16 5.62
CA ALA A 271 2.11 1.82 6.89
C ALA A 271 2.63 0.86 7.99
N HIS A 272 2.14 -0.38 8.04
CA HIS A 272 2.63 -1.40 8.99
C HIS A 272 3.62 -2.35 8.33
N ARG A 273 3.31 -2.86 7.14
CA ARG A 273 4.01 -4.01 6.56
C ARG A 273 5.30 -3.69 5.80
N SER A 274 5.60 -2.42 5.52
CA SER A 274 6.83 -2.04 4.80
C SER A 274 7.48 -0.77 5.32
N ASN A 275 6.70 0.22 5.75
CA ASN A 275 7.20 1.51 6.23
C ASN A 275 8.26 1.42 7.35
N PRO A 276 8.11 0.56 8.39
CA PRO A 276 9.06 0.52 9.51
C PRO A 276 10.48 0.11 9.13
N VAL A 277 10.65 -0.52 7.98
CA VAL A 277 11.95 -0.97 7.46
C VAL A 277 12.40 -0.17 6.24
N GLY A 278 11.73 0.94 5.92
CA GLY A 278 12.10 1.86 4.84
C GLY A 278 11.87 1.29 3.43
N MET A 279 10.90 0.38 3.27
CA MET A 279 10.62 -0.31 2.01
C MET A 279 9.16 -0.14 1.56
N ALA A 280 8.89 -0.56 0.33
CA ALA A 280 7.55 -0.86 -0.17
C ALA A 280 7.47 -2.28 -0.71
N ASP A 281 6.25 -2.82 -0.78
CA ASP A 281 6.00 -4.06 -1.50
C ASP A 281 6.19 -3.86 -3.00
N ASP A 282 6.90 -4.78 -3.63
CA ASP A 282 6.96 -4.93 -5.08
C ASP A 282 6.09 -6.08 -5.57
N GLY A 283 5.44 -5.86 -6.70
CA GLY A 283 4.59 -6.88 -7.28
C GLY A 283 4.03 -6.48 -8.64
N LEU A 284 3.43 -7.46 -9.30
CA LEU A 284 2.76 -7.25 -10.58
C LEU A 284 1.36 -7.86 -10.61
N VAL A 285 0.58 -7.43 -11.61
CA VAL A 285 -0.72 -7.97 -11.98
C VAL A 285 -0.66 -8.49 -13.41
N ASP A 286 -0.86 -9.79 -13.56
CA ASP A 286 -1.12 -10.43 -14.86
C ASP A 286 -2.17 -11.55 -14.72
N VAL A 287 -1.78 -12.81 -14.51
CA VAL A 287 -2.70 -13.92 -14.23
C VAL A 287 -3.39 -13.75 -12.89
N TYR A 288 -2.70 -13.07 -11.97
CA TYR A 288 -3.08 -12.85 -10.58
C TYR A 288 -2.19 -11.75 -10.00
N ARG A 289 -2.71 -10.97 -9.05
CA ARG A 289 -1.90 -10.01 -8.30
C ARG A 289 -0.91 -10.73 -7.39
N GLN A 290 0.35 -10.65 -7.74
CA GLN A 290 1.44 -11.35 -7.08
C GLN A 290 2.51 -10.38 -6.57
N PHE A 291 3.42 -10.93 -5.77
CA PHE A 291 4.68 -10.29 -5.45
C PHE A 291 5.68 -10.70 -6.51
N ASP A 292 6.71 -9.88 -6.66
CA ASP A 292 7.82 -10.17 -7.54
C ASP A 292 8.72 -11.26 -6.98
N ALA A 293 9.70 -11.67 -7.78
CA ALA A 293 10.56 -12.77 -7.44
C ALA A 293 11.40 -12.46 -6.18
N GLY A 294 11.52 -13.46 -5.30
CA GLY A 294 12.39 -13.39 -4.12
C GLY A 294 11.66 -13.27 -2.77
N GLY A 295 12.39 -12.73 -1.79
CA GLY A 295 11.92 -12.58 -0.41
C GLY A 295 10.82 -11.52 -0.30
N ARG A 296 10.02 -11.53 0.77
CA ARG A 296 9.03 -10.46 1.01
C ARG A 296 9.46 -9.63 2.20
N VAL A 297 9.13 -8.34 2.16
CA VAL A 297 9.34 -7.38 3.26
C VAL A 297 8.69 -7.86 4.57
N PHE A 298 7.62 -8.65 4.50
CA PHE A 298 6.91 -9.17 5.66
C PHE A 298 6.53 -10.65 5.54
N GLY A 299 6.50 -11.32 6.69
CA GLY A 299 5.99 -12.66 6.86
C GLY A 299 4.72 -12.74 7.70
N THR A 300 4.22 -13.96 7.89
CA THR A 300 3.16 -14.23 8.87
C THR A 300 3.80 -14.83 10.11
N ASN A 301 3.59 -14.20 11.27
CA ASN A 301 4.06 -14.66 12.56
C ASN A 301 3.20 -15.84 13.07
N TRP A 302 3.22 -16.95 12.36
CA TRP A 302 2.41 -18.12 12.70
C TRP A 302 3.08 -19.39 12.21
N ASP A 303 3.31 -20.31 13.14
CA ASP A 303 3.71 -21.66 12.82
C ASP A 303 2.47 -22.55 12.64
N LYS A 304 2.40 -23.24 11.50
CA LYS A 304 1.23 -24.06 11.17
C LYS A 304 1.23 -25.42 11.87
N GLN A 305 2.40 -25.93 12.26
CA GLN A 305 2.56 -27.22 12.89
C GLN A 305 2.23 -27.10 14.38
N THR A 306 2.90 -26.17 15.07
CA THR A 306 2.71 -25.98 16.52
C THR A 306 1.48 -25.14 16.87
N LYS A 307 0.90 -24.43 15.89
CA LYS A 307 -0.21 -23.48 16.09
C LYS A 307 0.14 -22.38 17.11
N THR A 308 1.38 -21.90 17.06
CA THR A 308 1.89 -20.81 17.90
C THR A 308 2.52 -19.70 17.06
N PRO A 309 2.76 -18.51 17.63
CA PRO A 309 3.63 -17.51 17.01
C PRO A 309 5.02 -18.08 16.73
N LYS A 310 5.69 -17.54 15.72
CA LYS A 310 7.10 -17.82 15.45
C LYS A 310 8.02 -16.94 16.27
N TYR A 311 7.58 -15.71 16.51
CA TYR A 311 8.35 -14.66 17.15
C TYR A 311 7.51 -13.94 18.20
N MET A 312 8.21 -13.45 19.22
CA MET A 312 7.69 -12.51 20.22
C MET A 312 8.55 -11.24 20.24
N PHE A 313 8.17 -10.23 21.01
CA PHE A 313 9.04 -9.07 21.20
C PHE A 313 10.27 -9.46 22.00
N ASP A 314 11.42 -8.90 21.65
CA ASP A 314 12.57 -8.91 22.54
C ASP A 314 12.22 -8.09 23.79
N PRO A 315 12.22 -8.69 25.00
CA PRO A 315 11.96 -7.94 26.23
C PRO A 315 12.84 -6.70 26.39
N ARG A 316 14.10 -6.74 25.92
CA ARG A 316 15.03 -5.59 25.96
C ARG A 316 14.55 -4.42 25.10
N ALA A 317 13.81 -4.71 24.04
CA ALA A 317 13.24 -3.72 23.13
C ALA A 317 11.77 -3.38 23.44
N ASN A 318 11.18 -4.00 24.46
CA ASN A 318 9.77 -3.83 24.84
C ASN A 318 9.58 -3.78 26.36
N GLN A 319 10.33 -2.90 27.03
CA GLN A 319 10.14 -2.59 28.45
C GLN A 319 10.14 -3.83 29.37
N GLY A 320 11.00 -4.80 29.08
CA GLY A 320 11.11 -6.06 29.84
C GLY A 320 10.01 -7.08 29.56
N ARG A 321 9.13 -6.88 28.56
CA ARG A 321 7.98 -7.75 28.29
C ARG A 321 8.05 -8.42 26.91
N PRO A 322 7.68 -9.70 26.78
CA PRO A 322 7.70 -10.40 25.49
C PRO A 322 6.47 -10.12 24.62
N ALA A 323 5.41 -9.52 25.18
CA ALA A 323 4.18 -9.14 24.50
C ALA A 323 3.69 -7.77 24.97
N LEU A 324 2.76 -7.20 24.19
CA LEU A 324 1.95 -6.06 24.61
C LEU A 324 0.73 -6.55 25.39
N ARG A 325 0.08 -5.67 26.15
CA ARG A 325 -1.24 -5.92 26.72
C ARG A 325 -2.34 -5.39 25.81
N GLU A 326 -3.56 -5.88 26.01
CA GLU A 326 -4.73 -5.43 25.24
C GLU A 326 -5.02 -3.93 25.40
N SER A 327 -4.75 -3.34 26.57
CA SER A 327 -4.84 -1.89 26.79
C SER A 327 -3.84 -1.07 25.97
N GLU A 328 -2.81 -1.70 25.42
CA GLU A 328 -1.80 -1.09 24.56
C GLU A 328 -2.12 -1.24 23.06
N LEU A 329 -3.29 -1.82 22.74
CA LEU A 329 -3.75 -1.92 21.36
C LEU A 329 -3.80 -0.52 20.73
N LYS A 330 -3.11 -0.37 19.60
CA LYS A 330 -2.97 0.91 18.88
C LYS A 330 -2.42 2.07 19.72
N ASN A 331 -1.75 1.80 20.85
CA ASN A 331 -1.10 2.85 21.64
C ASN A 331 0.06 3.46 20.81
N PRO A 332 0.11 4.80 20.66
CA PRO A 332 1.17 5.44 19.91
C PRO A 332 2.59 5.24 20.45
N GLN A 333 2.73 4.94 21.75
CA GLN A 333 4.00 4.74 22.44
C GLN A 333 4.48 3.29 22.45
N SER A 334 3.59 2.34 22.10
CA SER A 334 3.94 0.92 22.08
C SER A 334 4.60 0.54 20.74
N PRO A 335 5.54 -0.43 20.73
CA PRO A 335 6.05 -1.01 19.50
C PRO A 335 4.92 -1.51 18.60
N TYR A 336 4.96 -1.12 17.32
CA TYR A 336 3.88 -1.44 16.36
C TYR A 336 4.33 -2.34 15.21
N PHE A 337 5.59 -2.81 15.20
CA PHE A 337 6.11 -3.79 14.24
C PHE A 337 7.12 -4.73 14.90
N LEU A 338 7.28 -5.95 14.36
CA LEU A 338 8.33 -6.91 14.72
C LEU A 338 9.38 -6.92 13.60
N GLY A 339 10.51 -6.25 13.79
CA GLY A 339 11.66 -6.19 12.88
C GLY A 339 12.85 -7.03 13.36
N ASP A 340 13.96 -7.02 12.62
CA ASP A 340 15.18 -7.78 12.96
C ASP A 340 15.84 -7.32 14.27
N ASN A 341 15.55 -6.11 14.71
CA ASN A 341 16.14 -5.48 15.91
C ASN A 341 15.31 -5.59 17.19
N ASN A 342 14.06 -6.07 17.12
CA ASN A 342 13.16 -6.11 18.29
C ASN A 342 12.33 -7.40 18.39
N LYS A 343 12.69 -8.44 17.62
CA LYS A 343 12.03 -9.75 17.68
C LYS A 343 12.99 -10.83 18.15
N VAL A 344 12.47 -11.78 18.92
CA VAL A 344 13.15 -13.03 19.31
C VAL A 344 12.25 -14.22 19.00
N GLN A 345 12.81 -15.44 19.02
CA GLN A 345 12.00 -16.65 18.85
C GLN A 345 10.92 -16.72 19.93
N TYR A 346 9.75 -17.22 19.55
CA TYR A 346 8.65 -17.44 20.49
C TYR A 346 9.06 -18.45 21.56
N ASP A 347 8.86 -18.10 22.83
CA ASP A 347 9.08 -19.00 23.97
C ASP A 347 7.76 -19.68 24.37
N PRO A 348 7.59 -21.00 24.12
CA PRO A 348 6.39 -21.72 24.51
C PRO A 348 6.30 -21.97 26.03
N THR A 349 7.40 -21.81 26.77
CA THR A 349 7.46 -22.04 28.22
C THR A 349 7.13 -20.79 29.04
N HIS A 350 7.08 -19.62 28.40
CA HIS A 350 6.65 -18.40 29.04
C HIS A 350 5.21 -18.51 29.57
N ALA A 351 4.96 -17.95 30.75
CA ALA A 351 3.64 -17.92 31.39
C ALA A 351 2.73 -16.86 30.74
N TRP A 352 2.32 -17.12 29.49
CA TRP A 352 1.43 -16.25 28.71
C TRP A 352 0.12 -15.99 29.43
N GLN A 353 -0.35 -14.74 29.38
CA GLN A 353 -1.53 -14.28 30.10
C GLN A 353 -2.66 -13.95 29.11
N GLU A 354 -3.91 -14.12 29.56
CA GLU A 354 -5.09 -13.70 28.80
C GLU A 354 -4.96 -12.23 28.36
N GLY A 355 -5.18 -11.96 27.08
CA GLY A 355 -5.07 -10.61 26.53
C GLY A 355 -3.66 -10.19 26.11
N ASP A 356 -2.65 -11.05 26.24
CA ASP A 356 -1.34 -10.78 25.64
C ASP A 356 -1.45 -10.64 24.12
N LEU A 357 -0.77 -9.64 23.58
CA LEU A 357 -0.79 -9.29 22.17
C LEU A 357 0.60 -9.41 21.54
N LEU A 358 0.65 -10.15 20.44
CA LEU A 358 1.78 -10.20 19.52
C LEU A 358 1.38 -9.73 18.13
N LEU A 359 2.34 -9.24 17.35
CA LEU A 359 2.05 -8.80 15.99
C LEU A 359 1.95 -10.00 15.05
N ARG A 360 0.89 -10.01 14.22
CA ARG A 360 0.67 -11.08 13.24
C ARG A 360 1.68 -11.03 12.08
N ARG A 361 2.35 -9.90 11.89
CA ARG A 361 3.35 -9.68 10.85
C ARG A 361 4.70 -9.44 11.51
N TYR A 362 5.72 -10.11 10.98
CA TYR A 362 7.11 -9.72 11.19
C TYR A 362 7.66 -9.17 9.88
N LEU A 363 8.63 -8.29 9.98
CA LEU A 363 9.26 -7.57 8.87
C LEU A 363 10.75 -7.90 8.82
N THR A 364 11.33 -7.69 7.64
CA THR A 364 12.76 -7.68 7.38
C THR A 364 13.09 -6.67 6.29
N ALA A 365 14.27 -6.04 6.40
CA ALA A 365 14.82 -5.21 5.34
C ALA A 365 15.72 -6.02 4.37
N ASP A 366 16.06 -7.26 4.71
CA ASP A 366 16.92 -8.10 3.89
C ASP A 366 16.10 -8.85 2.82
N VAL A 367 15.60 -8.08 1.86
CA VAL A 367 14.81 -8.61 0.75
C VAL A 367 15.71 -8.88 -0.45
N LYS A 368 15.69 -10.12 -0.93
CA LYS A 368 16.44 -10.57 -2.12
C LYS A 368 15.52 -10.61 -3.33
N GLY A 369 16.08 -10.43 -4.53
CA GLY A 369 15.35 -10.44 -5.80
C GLY A 369 14.62 -9.13 -6.08
N SER A 370 13.84 -9.10 -7.17
CA SER A 370 13.09 -7.92 -7.61
C SER A 370 12.06 -7.44 -6.58
N ALA A 371 11.57 -8.33 -5.71
CA ALA A 371 10.72 -7.95 -4.59
C ALA A 371 11.34 -6.93 -3.59
N GLY A 372 12.65 -6.66 -3.70
CA GLY A 372 13.41 -5.71 -2.89
C GLY A 372 13.82 -4.42 -3.61
N ASP A 373 13.35 -4.16 -4.85
CA ASP A 373 13.79 -3.00 -5.63
C ASP A 373 13.34 -1.67 -5.01
N ASN A 374 12.16 -1.67 -4.39
CA ASN A 374 11.63 -0.53 -3.65
C ASN A 374 12.13 -0.44 -2.20
N ASN A 375 13.44 -0.24 -2.04
CA ASN A 375 14.14 -0.22 -0.73
C ASN A 375 14.48 1.18 -0.16
N ARG A 376 13.92 2.24 -0.75
CA ARG A 376 14.02 3.62 -0.27
C ARG A 376 12.64 4.28 -0.29
N VAL A 377 11.77 3.79 0.59
CA VAL A 377 10.39 4.30 0.69
C VAL A 377 10.05 4.55 2.16
N THR A 378 9.67 5.77 2.49
CA THR A 378 9.33 6.16 3.85
C THR A 378 8.03 6.93 3.88
N GLY A 379 7.28 6.79 4.96
CA GLY A 379 6.06 7.52 5.22
C GLY A 379 6.11 8.10 6.63
N ILE A 380 5.76 9.38 6.72
CA ILE A 380 5.64 10.11 7.99
C ILE A 380 4.20 10.56 8.14
N TYR A 381 3.60 10.30 9.30
CA TYR A 381 2.30 10.82 9.67
C TYR A 381 2.48 11.97 10.64
N ALA A 382 2.03 13.16 10.26
CA ALA A 382 2.10 14.37 11.07
C ALA A 382 0.93 15.29 10.74
N ASN A 383 0.40 16.00 11.74
CA ASN A 383 -0.66 17.02 11.57
C ASN A 383 -1.85 16.53 10.72
N GLY A 384 -2.33 15.30 10.99
CA GLY A 384 -3.48 14.73 10.29
C GLY A 384 -3.21 14.27 8.86
N ASN A 385 -1.95 14.23 8.40
CA ASN A 385 -1.59 13.86 7.04
C ASN A 385 -0.52 12.78 7.02
N TRP A 386 -0.64 11.86 6.07
CA TRP A 386 0.50 11.06 5.61
C TRP A 386 1.30 11.84 4.59
N THR A 387 2.62 11.72 4.64
CA THR A 387 3.53 12.09 3.55
C THR A 387 4.45 10.91 3.29
N VAL A 388 4.34 10.32 2.10
CA VAL A 388 5.18 9.21 1.63
C VAL A 388 6.19 9.75 0.62
N THR A 389 7.47 9.47 0.84
CA THR A 389 8.54 9.64 -0.15
C THR A 389 8.98 8.28 -0.67
N TRP A 390 9.18 8.22 -1.98
CA TRP A 390 9.52 7.00 -2.69
C TRP A 390 10.66 7.28 -3.65
N ARG A 391 11.72 6.49 -3.59
CA ARG A 391 12.79 6.48 -4.59
C ARG A 391 12.89 5.08 -5.20
N ARG A 392 12.75 5.00 -6.51
CA ARG A 392 12.82 3.77 -7.31
C ARG A 392 13.78 4.01 -8.46
N ARG A 393 14.56 3.01 -8.87
CA ARG A 393 15.35 3.13 -10.11
C ARG A 393 14.42 3.34 -11.30
N LEU A 394 14.87 4.06 -12.32
CA LEU A 394 14.12 4.15 -13.59
C LEU A 394 14.06 2.78 -14.27
N ASP A 395 15.21 2.09 -14.32
CA ASP A 395 15.36 0.71 -14.78
C ASP A 395 15.90 -0.13 -13.62
N THR A 396 15.13 -1.10 -13.15
CA THR A 396 15.55 -2.03 -12.08
C THR A 396 16.41 -3.17 -12.62
N GLY A 397 16.42 -3.38 -13.95
CA GLY A 397 17.04 -4.53 -14.61
C GLY A 397 16.20 -5.81 -14.51
N HIS A 398 14.99 -5.74 -13.96
CA HIS A 398 14.11 -6.89 -13.73
C HIS A 398 12.91 -6.89 -14.70
N ALA A 399 12.65 -8.04 -15.33
CA ALA A 399 11.64 -8.17 -16.39
C ALA A 399 10.19 -8.15 -15.88
N ASP A 400 10.01 -8.25 -14.57
CA ASP A 400 8.76 -8.06 -13.84
C ASP A 400 8.44 -6.59 -13.53
N ASP A 401 9.35 -5.66 -13.87
CA ASP A 401 9.19 -4.22 -13.65
C ASP A 401 9.16 -3.44 -14.97
N VAL A 402 8.50 -2.28 -14.93
CA VAL A 402 8.46 -1.32 -16.03
C VAL A 402 9.71 -0.45 -16.00
N ALA A 403 10.58 -0.61 -16.99
CA ALA A 403 11.69 0.32 -17.21
C ALA A 403 11.16 1.67 -17.72
N LEU A 404 11.41 2.74 -16.95
CA LEU A 404 11.03 4.11 -17.27
C LEU A 404 12.14 4.80 -18.08
N ARG A 405 11.77 5.45 -19.18
CA ARG A 405 12.69 6.06 -20.14
C ARG A 405 12.22 7.46 -20.52
N PRO A 406 13.13 8.46 -20.55
CA PRO A 406 12.82 9.78 -21.11
C PRO A 406 12.21 9.70 -22.51
N GLY A 407 11.20 10.52 -22.77
CA GLY A 407 10.47 10.58 -24.03
C GLY A 407 9.39 9.51 -24.21
N GLN A 408 9.27 8.53 -23.29
CA GLN A 408 8.18 7.56 -23.31
C GLN A 408 6.98 8.02 -22.47
N ARG A 409 5.79 7.59 -22.92
CA ARG A 409 4.53 7.76 -22.20
C ARG A 409 4.12 6.45 -21.55
N TYR A 410 3.66 6.53 -20.30
CA TYR A 410 3.17 5.41 -19.52
C TYR A 410 1.78 5.71 -18.99
N THR A 411 0.91 4.70 -18.98
CA THR A 411 -0.32 4.77 -18.19
C THR A 411 0.00 4.47 -16.74
N VAL A 412 -0.45 5.34 -15.84
CA VAL A 412 -0.28 5.22 -14.39
C VAL A 412 -1.61 5.35 -13.66
N GLY A 413 -1.75 4.64 -12.54
CA GLY A 413 -2.86 4.79 -11.60
C GLY A 413 -2.39 4.87 -10.16
N PHE A 414 -3.10 5.64 -9.34
CA PHE A 414 -2.83 5.78 -7.91
C PHE A 414 -4.00 5.29 -7.08
N ALA A 415 -3.69 4.71 -5.93
CA ALA A 415 -4.70 4.27 -4.98
C ALA A 415 -4.28 4.46 -3.53
N VAL A 416 -5.25 4.83 -2.69
CA VAL A 416 -5.08 4.94 -1.24
C VAL A 416 -6.09 4.07 -0.52
N HIS A 417 -5.60 3.21 0.36
CA HIS A 417 -6.42 2.64 1.43
C HIS A 417 -6.17 3.45 2.69
N ASP A 418 -7.22 4.03 3.27
CA ASP A 418 -7.22 4.69 4.58
C ASP A 418 -8.19 3.95 5.52
N ASP A 419 -8.36 4.47 6.74
CA ASP A 419 -9.55 4.19 7.55
C ASP A 419 -9.75 2.68 7.81
N HIS A 420 -8.65 1.97 8.07
CA HIS A 420 -8.64 0.52 8.33
C HIS A 420 -9.33 -0.33 7.26
N THR A 421 -9.27 0.10 6.00
CA THR A 421 -9.91 -0.58 4.89
C THR A 421 -9.01 -1.61 4.21
N SER A 422 -9.64 -2.62 3.63
CA SER A 422 -8.99 -3.63 2.78
C SER A 422 -9.73 -3.79 1.46
N GLY A 423 -9.15 -4.53 0.53
CA GLY A 423 -9.84 -4.91 -0.71
C GLY A 423 -10.40 -3.70 -1.47
N ARG A 424 -11.69 -3.73 -1.76
CA ARG A 424 -12.40 -2.77 -2.60
C ARG A 424 -12.66 -1.40 -1.97
N TRP A 425 -12.62 -1.26 -0.64
CA TRP A 425 -12.94 -0.02 0.09
C TRP A 425 -11.84 1.06 0.03
N HIS A 426 -11.28 1.33 -1.14
CA HIS A 426 -10.16 2.26 -1.36
C HIS A 426 -10.52 3.37 -2.32
N TYR A 427 -9.73 4.44 -2.30
CA TYR A 427 -9.80 5.46 -3.34
C TYR A 427 -8.86 5.13 -4.48
N VAL A 428 -9.29 5.49 -5.69
CA VAL A 428 -8.52 5.32 -6.93
C VAL A 428 -8.52 6.62 -7.71
N SER A 429 -7.49 6.82 -8.53
CA SER A 429 -7.54 7.80 -9.62
C SER A 429 -8.24 7.18 -10.83
N PHE A 430 -8.73 8.03 -11.73
CA PHE A 430 -8.87 7.63 -13.13
C PHE A 430 -7.49 7.31 -13.75
N PRO A 431 -7.45 6.67 -14.94
CA PRO A 431 -6.21 6.46 -15.67
C PRO A 431 -5.51 7.79 -15.97
N LEU A 432 -4.21 7.87 -15.76
CA LEU A 432 -3.41 9.07 -15.97
C LEU A 432 -2.24 8.77 -16.90
N SER A 433 -1.72 9.82 -17.54
CA SER A 433 -0.51 9.75 -18.33
C SER A 433 0.68 10.20 -17.51
N LEU A 434 1.77 9.45 -17.60
CA LEU A 434 3.08 9.80 -17.07
C LEU A 434 4.07 9.91 -18.23
N THR A 435 4.69 11.07 -18.38
CA THR A 435 5.84 11.25 -19.29
C THR A 435 7.06 11.74 -18.53
N LEU A 436 8.21 11.17 -18.90
CA LEU A 436 9.52 11.71 -18.53
C LEU A 436 9.92 12.68 -19.64
N ASP A 437 9.90 13.99 -19.36
CA ASP A 437 10.24 15.00 -20.35
C ASP A 437 11.73 14.89 -20.77
N SER A 438 12.14 15.51 -21.88
CA SER A 438 13.55 15.65 -22.24
C SER A 438 14.18 16.82 -21.45
N GLY A 439 14.35 16.66 -20.14
CA GLY A 439 14.92 17.69 -19.28
C GLY A 439 14.86 17.29 -17.80
N ALA A 440 15.99 17.34 -17.10
CA ALA A 440 16.03 17.02 -15.67
C ALA A 440 15.20 18.07 -14.90
N SER A 441 14.05 17.66 -14.36
CA SER A 441 13.43 18.22 -13.14
C SER A 441 11.95 17.88 -12.95
N ARG A 442 11.23 17.32 -13.95
CA ARG A 442 9.76 17.23 -13.87
C ARG A 442 9.17 16.00 -14.56
N LEU A 443 8.17 15.41 -13.92
CA LEU A 443 7.24 14.47 -14.56
C LEU A 443 5.92 15.17 -14.79
N ASN A 444 5.47 15.20 -16.04
CA ASN A 444 4.12 15.62 -16.35
C ASN A 444 3.19 14.44 -16.07
N VAL A 445 2.54 14.47 -14.90
CA VAL A 445 1.32 13.68 -14.68
C VAL A 445 0.15 14.52 -15.14
N LYS A 446 -0.43 14.14 -16.28
CA LYS A 446 -1.59 14.82 -16.85
C LYS A 446 -2.74 13.82 -16.99
N ALA A 447 -3.97 14.31 -16.90
CA ALA A 447 -5.11 13.58 -17.42
C ALA A 447 -4.79 13.18 -18.87
N GLU A 448 -4.97 11.91 -19.22
CA GLU A 448 -4.96 11.53 -20.63
C GLU A 448 -6.15 12.26 -21.31
N PRO A 449 -5.92 12.98 -22.44
CA PRO A 449 -6.97 13.64 -23.20
C PRO A 449 -7.80 12.68 -24.07
#